data_AF-F6EU04-F1
#
_entry.id   AF-F6EU04-F1
#
_cell.length_a   1.000
_cell.length_b   1.000
_cell.length_c   1.000
_cell.angle_alpha   90.00
_cell.angle_beta   90.00
_cell.angle_gamma   90.00
#
_symmetry.space_group_name_H-M   'P 1'
#
loop_
_entity.id
_entity.type
_entity.pdbx_description
1 polymer ?
#
loop_
_entity_poly.entity_id
_entity_poly.type
_entity_poly.pdbx_seq_one_letter_code
_entity_poly.pdbx_strand_id
1 'polypeptide(L)'
;MGRMRGMAVGLCIAGAAMTVLSLGWFSDKLYTRVRPGQLAYKPMEEMPPRVDMASIQRDWPASFSEPGEGSRVIAYQRTMRGKAPAPGAAGDAAPAAPPPDLGTLLAGADAGAGKQKIQLCMSCHDFTQGGANRIGPNLWGVVGRPVASHAGFAYSPAMQAHKGSWDYEALFAFLGSPGRVVPGTKMSFAGLRRPEDRAAVIKYLATLGTGAPPLPQPKAMAAR
;
A
#
# COMPACT_ATOMS: atom_id res chain seq x y z
N MET A 1 -39.14 30.58 60.03
CA MET A 1 -38.17 29.49 59.74
C MET A 1 -38.91 28.33 59.07
N GLY A 2 -38.45 27.78 57.94
CA GLY A 2 -39.04 26.52 57.43
C GLY A 2 -38.88 26.14 55.95
N ARG A 3 -38.33 26.99 55.07
CA ARG A 3 -38.39 26.72 53.61
C ARG A 3 -37.08 26.27 52.93
N MET A 4 -35.94 26.19 53.63
CA MET A 4 -34.65 25.94 52.98
C MET A 4 -34.18 24.47 52.97
N ARG A 5 -34.82 23.54 53.69
CA ARG A 5 -34.37 22.13 53.75
C ARG A 5 -34.88 21.24 52.62
N GLY A 6 -35.99 21.57 51.96
CA GLY A 6 -36.54 20.78 50.85
C GLY A 6 -35.81 20.96 49.52
N MET A 7 -35.07 22.07 49.36
CA MET A 7 -34.41 22.41 48.10
C MET A 7 -33.07 21.67 47.91
N ALA A 8 -32.40 21.29 49.00
CA ALA A 8 -31.11 20.61 48.94
C ALA A 8 -31.23 19.13 48.51
N VAL A 9 -32.29 18.43 48.93
CA VAL A 9 -32.49 17.00 48.61
C VAL A 9 -32.94 16.80 47.16
N GLY A 10 -33.79 17.70 46.63
CA GLY A 10 -34.20 17.65 45.22
C GLY A 10 -33.04 17.87 44.24
N LEU A 11 -32.04 18.66 44.63
CA LEU A 11 -30.88 18.96 43.80
C LEU A 11 -29.92 17.76 43.68
N CYS A 12 -29.79 16.94 44.74
CA CYS A 12 -28.95 15.74 44.70
C CYS A 12 -29.53 14.62 43.82
N ILE A 13 -30.86 14.41 43.83
CA ILE A 13 -31.50 13.38 43.00
C ILE A 13 -31.47 13.78 41.52
N ALA A 14 -31.73 15.06 41.21
CA ALA A 14 -31.62 15.58 39.85
C ALA A 14 -30.17 15.52 39.32
N GLY A 15 -29.18 15.82 40.17
CA GLY A 15 -27.76 15.69 39.83
C GLY A 15 -27.34 14.25 39.50
N ALA A 16 -27.77 13.27 40.29
CA ALA A 16 -27.48 11.85 40.03
C ALA A 16 -28.14 11.36 38.74
N ALA A 17 -29.39 11.73 38.48
CA ALA A 17 -30.09 11.38 37.25
C ALA A 17 -29.43 12.00 36.00
N MET A 18 -29.07 13.28 36.05
CA MET A 18 -28.32 13.93 34.97
C MET A 18 -26.96 13.28 34.74
N THR A 19 -26.25 12.90 35.80
CA THR A 19 -24.93 12.27 35.66
C THR A 19 -25.05 10.90 34.99
N VAL A 20 -26.04 10.07 35.35
CA VAL A 20 -26.28 8.76 34.73
C VAL A 20 -26.75 8.90 33.27
N LEU A 21 -27.59 9.89 32.96
CA LEU A 21 -28.00 10.21 31.58
C LEU A 21 -26.83 10.72 30.73
N SER A 22 -25.97 11.57 31.30
CA SER A 22 -24.76 12.05 30.63
C SER A 22 -23.76 10.93 30.40
N LEU A 23 -23.49 10.08 31.40
CA LEU A 23 -22.63 8.90 31.28
C LEU A 23 -23.19 7.89 30.27
N GLY A 24 -24.51 7.68 30.26
CA GLY A 24 -25.18 6.82 29.28
C GLY A 24 -25.06 7.34 27.86
N TRP A 25 -25.34 8.63 27.64
CA TRP A 25 -25.20 9.27 26.33
C TRP A 25 -23.74 9.30 25.85
N PHE A 26 -22.79 9.58 26.75
CA PHE A 26 -21.36 9.54 26.43
C PHE A 26 -20.88 8.12 26.14
N SER A 27 -21.35 7.12 26.90
CA SER A 27 -20.99 5.72 26.68
C SER A 27 -21.56 5.18 25.36
N ASP A 28 -22.77 5.57 24.96
CA ASP A 28 -23.37 5.16 23.68
C ASP A 28 -22.70 5.84 22.48
N LYS A 29 -22.12 7.03 22.68
CA LYS A 29 -21.32 7.74 21.69
C LYS A 29 -19.90 7.18 21.54
N LEU A 30 -19.31 6.71 22.64
CA LEU A 30 -17.92 6.24 22.66
C LEU A 30 -17.77 4.74 22.45
N TYR A 31 -18.76 3.94 22.86
CA TYR A 31 -18.74 2.48 22.76
C TYR A 31 -20.07 1.99 22.19
N THR A 32 -20.08 1.67 20.90
CA THR A 32 -21.22 0.95 20.31
C THR A 32 -21.29 -0.43 20.96
N ARG A 33 -22.27 -0.64 21.84
CA ARG A 33 -22.57 -2.00 22.32
C ARG A 33 -23.08 -2.78 21.12
N VAL A 34 -22.27 -3.71 20.62
CA VAL A 34 -22.68 -4.65 19.58
C VAL A 34 -23.85 -5.45 20.14
N ARG A 35 -25.06 -5.14 19.69
CA ARG A 35 -26.25 -5.94 20.02
C ARG A 35 -26.14 -7.27 19.28
N PRO A 36 -26.56 -8.40 19.88
CA PRO A 36 -26.57 -9.67 19.17
C PRO A 36 -27.35 -9.52 17.86
N GLY A 37 -26.68 -9.71 16.72
CA GLY A 37 -27.26 -9.60 15.38
C GLY A 37 -26.99 -8.29 14.60
N GLN A 38 -26.30 -7.30 15.18
CA GLN A 38 -25.91 -6.09 14.44
C GLN A 38 -24.44 -6.15 14.02
N LEU A 39 -24.15 -5.95 12.73
CA LEU A 39 -22.77 -5.91 12.22
C LEU A 39 -22.01 -4.74 12.84
N ALA A 40 -20.75 -4.99 13.22
CA ALA A 40 -19.87 -3.97 13.80
C ALA A 40 -19.42 -2.88 12.80
N TYR A 41 -19.85 -2.97 11.54
CA TYR A 41 -19.62 -2.00 10.48
C TYR A 41 -20.91 -1.75 9.69
N LYS A 42 -21.04 -0.56 9.07
CA LYS A 42 -22.18 -0.24 8.20
C LYS A 42 -21.99 -0.85 6.81
N PRO A 43 -23.00 -1.55 6.24
CA PRO A 43 -22.96 -2.07 4.88
C PRO A 43 -22.68 -0.98 3.83
N MET A 44 -22.13 -1.40 2.70
CA MET A 44 -21.58 -0.51 1.66
C MET A 44 -22.65 0.40 1.02
N GLU A 45 -23.91 -0.01 1.11
CA GLU A 45 -25.10 0.71 0.65
C GLU A 45 -25.48 1.89 1.56
N GLU A 46 -24.99 1.93 2.80
CA GLU A 46 -25.21 3.02 3.76
C GLU A 46 -24.04 4.02 3.84
N MET A 47 -22.97 3.82 3.06
CA MET A 47 -21.88 4.78 2.92
C MET A 47 -22.25 5.88 1.91
N PRO A 48 -21.94 7.17 2.18
CA PRO A 48 -22.20 8.23 1.20
C PRO A 48 -21.40 7.96 -0.09
N PRO A 49 -21.97 8.29 -1.26
CA PRO A 49 -21.45 7.82 -2.54
C PRO A 49 -20.00 8.27 -2.78
N ARG A 50 -19.20 7.37 -3.36
CA ARG A 50 -17.86 7.71 -3.87
C ARG A 50 -18.01 8.85 -4.89
N VAL A 51 -17.20 9.90 -4.71
CA VAL A 51 -16.96 11.06 -5.60
C VAL A 51 -17.86 11.08 -6.85
N ASP A 52 -18.80 12.03 -6.90
CA ASP A 52 -19.67 12.24 -8.06
C ASP A 52 -18.85 12.71 -9.27
N MET A 53 -18.37 11.75 -10.06
CA MET A 53 -17.60 11.99 -11.27
C MET A 53 -18.40 12.77 -12.32
N ALA A 54 -19.74 12.70 -12.29
CA ALA A 54 -20.60 13.43 -13.22
C ALA A 54 -20.76 14.92 -12.85
N SER A 55 -20.59 15.31 -11.59
CA SER A 55 -20.39 16.72 -11.20
C SER A 55 -19.05 17.24 -11.72
N ILE A 56 -17.98 16.46 -11.58
CA ILE A 56 -16.64 16.86 -12.04
C ILE A 56 -16.62 17.10 -13.55
N GLN A 57 -17.23 16.21 -14.34
CA GLN A 57 -17.27 16.32 -15.80
C GLN A 57 -18.10 17.54 -16.27
N ARG A 58 -19.16 17.92 -15.55
CA ARG A 58 -20.02 19.08 -15.88
C ARG A 58 -19.33 20.41 -15.59
N ASP A 59 -18.54 20.46 -14.51
CA ASP A 59 -17.90 21.69 -14.05
C ASP A 59 -16.47 21.86 -14.61
N TRP A 60 -15.99 20.91 -15.41
CA TRP A 60 -14.67 20.96 -16.04
C TRP A 60 -14.68 21.85 -17.29
N PRO A 61 -13.74 22.80 -17.45
CA PRO A 61 -13.71 23.69 -18.61
C PRO A 61 -13.39 22.91 -19.88
N ALA A 62 -14.08 23.25 -20.97
CA ALA A 62 -13.93 22.58 -22.26
C ALA A 62 -12.62 22.95 -23.00
N SER A 63 -11.99 24.08 -22.64
CA SER A 63 -10.69 24.53 -23.17
C SER A 63 -9.87 25.29 -22.12
N PHE A 64 -8.62 25.59 -22.45
CA PHE A 64 -7.68 26.37 -21.61
C PHE A 64 -7.07 27.55 -22.36
N SER A 65 -7.70 27.97 -23.46
CA SER A 65 -7.13 28.90 -24.44
C SER A 65 -7.68 30.32 -24.34
N GLU A 66 -8.73 30.56 -23.55
CA GLU A 66 -9.35 31.88 -23.46
C GLU A 66 -8.78 32.73 -22.30
N PRO A 67 -8.64 34.07 -22.49
CA PRO A 67 -8.17 34.97 -21.44
C PRO A 67 -9.08 34.94 -20.21
N GLY A 68 -8.53 34.58 -19.04
CA GLY A 68 -9.24 34.52 -17.76
C GLY A 68 -9.66 33.11 -17.30
N GLU A 69 -9.47 32.07 -18.13
CA GLU A 69 -9.75 30.68 -17.73
C GLU A 69 -8.79 30.15 -16.67
N GLY A 70 -7.54 30.62 -16.66
CA GLY A 70 -6.59 30.32 -15.58
C GLY A 70 -7.11 30.71 -14.19
N SER A 71 -7.82 31.83 -14.10
CA SER A 71 -8.47 32.29 -12.86
C SER A 71 -9.65 31.41 -12.46
N ARG A 72 -10.34 30.80 -13.43
CA ARG A 72 -11.44 29.84 -13.19
C ARG A 72 -10.90 28.48 -12.74
N VAL A 73 -9.75 28.03 -13.26
CA VAL A 73 -9.06 26.82 -12.77
C VAL A 73 -8.52 27.05 -11.36
N ILE A 74 -7.95 28.23 -11.06
CA ILE A 74 -7.51 28.59 -9.70
C ILE A 74 -8.71 28.70 -8.75
N ALA A 75 -9.84 29.27 -9.20
CA ALA A 75 -11.07 29.31 -8.42
C ALA A 75 -11.65 27.91 -8.19
N TYR A 76 -11.66 27.04 -9.20
CA TYR A 76 -12.08 25.64 -9.10
C TYR A 76 -11.18 24.84 -8.17
N GLN A 77 -9.86 24.97 -8.29
CA GLN A 77 -8.91 24.37 -7.35
C GLN A 77 -9.14 24.91 -5.94
N ARG A 78 -9.40 26.22 -5.77
CA ARG A 78 -9.65 26.83 -4.46
C ARG A 78 -10.99 26.40 -3.84
N THR A 79 -12.05 26.21 -4.63
CA THR A 79 -13.35 25.70 -4.16
C THR A 79 -13.34 24.20 -3.90
N MET A 80 -12.47 23.44 -4.60
CA MET A 80 -12.23 22.01 -4.34
C MET A 80 -11.22 21.77 -3.21
N ARG A 81 -10.32 22.74 -2.92
CA ARG A 81 -9.39 22.69 -1.79
C ARG A 81 -10.16 22.87 -0.48
N GLY A 82 -10.62 21.75 0.07
CA GLY A 82 -11.49 21.67 1.24
C GLY A 82 -12.74 20.82 1.04
N LYS A 83 -13.04 20.41 -0.20
CA LYS A 83 -14.09 19.44 -0.57
C LYS A 83 -13.57 18.12 -1.15
N ALA A 84 -12.26 17.89 -1.09
CA ALA A 84 -11.71 16.53 -1.10
C ALA A 84 -12.03 15.87 0.24
N PRO A 85 -12.31 14.55 0.29
CA PRO A 85 -12.39 13.86 1.57
C PRO A 85 -11.13 14.15 2.37
N ALA A 86 -11.29 14.40 3.68
CA ALA A 86 -10.19 14.47 4.62
C ALA A 86 -9.21 13.32 4.34
N PRO A 87 -7.88 13.51 4.56
CA PRO A 87 -6.96 12.38 4.53
C PRO A 87 -7.60 11.28 5.35
N GLY A 88 -7.76 10.08 4.77
CA GLY A 88 -8.32 8.95 5.48
C GLY A 88 -7.53 8.80 6.77
N ALA A 89 -8.11 9.29 7.87
CA ALA A 89 -7.51 9.19 9.17
C ALA A 89 -7.41 7.70 9.41
N ALA A 90 -6.18 7.26 9.72
CA ALA A 90 -5.89 5.94 10.21
C ALA A 90 -7.01 5.52 11.16
N GLY A 91 -7.91 4.65 10.67
CA GLY A 91 -8.73 3.86 11.58
C GLY A 91 -7.74 3.11 12.45
N ASP A 92 -8.01 3.05 13.75
CA ASP A 92 -7.16 2.42 14.76
C ASP A 92 -6.53 1.15 14.21
N ALA A 93 -5.33 1.33 13.66
CA ALA A 93 -4.47 0.24 13.32
C ALA A 93 -4.05 -0.27 14.68
N ALA A 94 -4.68 -1.37 15.13
CA ALA A 94 -4.03 -2.30 16.03
C ALA A 94 -2.54 -2.28 15.66
N PRO A 95 -1.64 -1.98 16.62
CA PRO A 95 -0.28 -1.49 16.34
C PRO A 95 0.23 -2.26 15.14
N ALA A 96 0.31 -1.57 14.00
CA ALA A 96 0.42 -2.23 12.71
C ALA A 96 1.52 -3.26 12.87
N ALA A 97 1.14 -4.54 12.77
CA ALA A 97 2.11 -5.60 12.93
C ALA A 97 3.30 -5.21 12.07
N PRO A 98 4.54 -5.23 12.61
CA PRO A 98 5.70 -4.79 11.87
C PRO A 98 5.64 -5.44 10.49
N PRO A 99 5.94 -4.68 9.41
CA PRO A 99 5.76 -5.18 8.06
C PRO A 99 6.40 -6.57 7.96
N PRO A 100 5.68 -7.56 7.40
CA PRO A 100 6.11 -8.95 7.43
C PRO A 100 7.53 -9.05 6.86
N ASP A 101 8.34 -9.89 7.50
CA ASP A 101 9.70 -10.12 7.02
C ASP A 101 9.68 -10.78 5.63
N LEU A 102 10.81 -10.69 4.93
CA LEU A 102 10.90 -11.21 3.57
C LEU A 102 10.60 -12.72 3.48
N GLY A 103 10.97 -13.51 4.49
CA GLY A 103 10.66 -14.94 4.56
C GLY A 103 9.15 -15.17 4.61
N THR A 104 8.43 -14.43 5.48
CA THR A 104 6.96 -14.47 5.54
C THR A 104 6.32 -14.06 4.21
N LEU A 105 6.82 -12.98 3.58
CA LEU A 105 6.30 -12.50 2.30
C LEU A 105 6.50 -13.54 1.17
N LEU A 106 7.67 -14.16 1.08
CA LEU A 106 7.97 -15.16 0.04
C LEU A 106 7.23 -16.48 0.27
N ALA A 107 7.08 -16.90 1.53
CA ALA A 107 6.29 -18.08 1.88
C ALA A 107 4.84 -17.92 1.44
N GLY A 108 4.22 -16.76 1.73
CA GLY A 108 2.83 -16.45 1.37
C GLY A 108 2.60 -15.97 -0.06
N ALA A 109 3.65 -15.64 -0.82
CA ALA A 109 3.51 -15.14 -2.19
C ALA A 109 2.95 -16.19 -3.14
N ASP A 110 2.28 -15.76 -4.22
CA ASP A 110 1.79 -16.63 -5.29
C ASP A 110 2.63 -16.45 -6.57
N ALA A 111 3.15 -17.55 -7.11
CA ALA A 111 3.93 -17.54 -8.35
C ALA A 111 3.04 -17.25 -9.58
N GLY A 112 1.74 -17.59 -9.53
CA GLY A 112 0.78 -17.27 -10.59
C GLY A 112 0.59 -15.75 -10.72
N ALA A 113 0.35 -15.08 -9.61
CA ALA A 113 0.32 -13.62 -9.52
C ALA A 113 1.65 -13.00 -9.96
N GLY A 114 2.78 -13.59 -9.57
CA GLY A 114 4.11 -13.20 -10.05
C GLY A 114 4.22 -13.23 -11.57
N LYS A 115 3.76 -14.32 -12.21
CA LYS A 115 3.73 -14.47 -13.66
C LYS A 115 2.88 -13.40 -14.36
N GLN A 116 1.79 -12.94 -13.73
CA GLN A 116 1.00 -11.83 -14.27
C GLN A 116 1.76 -10.50 -14.17
N LYS A 117 2.54 -10.30 -13.12
CA LYS A 117 3.31 -9.06 -12.91
C LYS A 117 4.54 -8.96 -13.81
N ILE A 118 5.14 -10.08 -14.25
CA ILE A 118 6.28 -10.03 -15.18
C ILE A 118 5.95 -9.43 -16.54
N GLN A 119 4.67 -9.25 -16.89
CA GLN A 119 4.27 -8.54 -18.11
C GLN A 119 4.89 -7.13 -18.18
N LEU A 120 5.11 -6.48 -17.03
CA LEU A 120 5.81 -5.20 -16.92
C LEU A 120 7.29 -5.26 -17.35
N CYS A 121 7.88 -6.45 -17.36
CA CYS A 121 9.28 -6.71 -17.64
C CYS A 121 9.51 -7.28 -19.05
N MET A 122 8.48 -7.86 -19.69
CA MET A 122 8.59 -8.58 -20.96
C MET A 122 8.93 -7.71 -22.18
N SER A 123 8.70 -6.40 -22.10
CA SER A 123 9.16 -5.45 -23.12
C SER A 123 10.69 -5.39 -23.20
N CYS A 124 11.37 -5.62 -22.07
CA CYS A 124 12.82 -5.50 -21.98
C CYS A 124 13.54 -6.82 -21.74
N HIS A 125 12.87 -7.85 -21.21
CA HIS A 125 13.50 -9.09 -20.79
C HIS A 125 12.82 -10.31 -21.40
N ASP A 126 13.62 -11.35 -21.62
CA ASP A 126 13.14 -12.69 -21.91
C ASP A 126 13.21 -13.56 -20.64
N PHE A 127 12.36 -14.58 -20.56
CA PHE A 127 12.18 -15.47 -19.42
C PHE A 127 12.24 -16.93 -19.82
N THR A 128 12.57 -17.25 -21.07
CA THR A 128 12.69 -18.62 -21.56
C THR A 128 14.12 -19.13 -21.41
N GLN A 129 14.28 -20.43 -21.22
CA GLN A 129 15.60 -21.06 -21.14
C GLN A 129 16.37 -20.87 -22.45
N GLY A 130 17.54 -20.22 -22.37
CA GLY A 130 18.34 -19.90 -23.55
C GLY A 130 17.74 -18.81 -24.46
N GLY A 131 16.69 -18.12 -24.00
CA GLY A 131 16.08 -17.02 -24.75
C GLY A 131 17.02 -15.84 -24.94
N ALA A 132 16.70 -14.97 -25.90
CA ALA A 132 17.57 -13.88 -26.31
C ALA A 132 17.75 -12.79 -25.24
N ASN A 133 18.89 -12.11 -25.29
CA ASN A 133 19.06 -10.79 -24.70
C ASN A 133 18.29 -9.76 -25.52
N ARG A 134 17.58 -8.84 -24.86
CA ARG A 134 16.80 -7.76 -25.48
C ARG A 134 17.36 -6.41 -25.00
N ILE A 135 16.49 -5.46 -24.66
CA ILE A 135 16.87 -4.21 -23.99
C ILE A 135 17.58 -4.52 -22.65
N GLY A 136 17.13 -5.56 -21.96
CA GLY A 136 17.75 -6.17 -20.78
C GLY A 136 18.20 -7.62 -21.02
N PRO A 137 18.98 -8.20 -20.09
CA PRO A 137 19.43 -9.58 -20.19
C PRO A 137 18.29 -10.58 -20.01
N ASN A 138 18.46 -11.81 -20.48
CA ASN A 138 17.55 -12.90 -20.15
C ASN A 138 17.54 -13.19 -18.63
N LEU A 139 16.35 -13.43 -18.07
CA LEU A 139 16.11 -13.60 -16.64
C LEU A 139 15.86 -15.05 -16.20
N TRP A 140 15.97 -16.03 -17.10
CA TRP A 140 15.95 -17.45 -16.73
C TRP A 140 17.09 -17.75 -15.75
N GLY A 141 16.77 -18.38 -14.60
CA GLY A 141 17.76 -18.69 -13.57
C GLY A 141 18.47 -17.47 -13.01
N VAL A 142 17.75 -16.35 -12.82
CA VAL A 142 18.35 -15.12 -12.26
C VAL A 142 18.51 -15.19 -10.73
N VAL A 143 17.63 -15.91 -10.03
CA VAL A 143 17.67 -16.03 -8.57
C VAL A 143 18.93 -16.80 -8.15
N GLY A 144 19.75 -16.18 -7.30
CA GLY A 144 21.05 -16.69 -6.86
C GLY A 144 22.23 -16.41 -7.82
N ARG A 145 21.96 -15.92 -9.04
CA ARG A 145 23.01 -15.67 -10.04
C ARG A 145 23.87 -14.45 -9.68
N PRO A 146 25.19 -14.45 -9.95
CA PRO A 146 26.02 -13.26 -9.74
C PRO A 146 25.49 -12.04 -10.50
N VAL A 147 25.57 -10.86 -9.89
CA VAL A 147 25.16 -9.60 -10.51
C VAL A 147 25.99 -9.36 -11.78
N ALA A 148 25.35 -8.82 -12.82
CA ALA A 148 25.99 -8.48 -14.10
C ALA A 148 26.71 -9.65 -14.83
N SER A 149 26.28 -10.90 -14.62
CA SER A 149 26.99 -12.08 -15.14
C SER A 149 26.34 -12.82 -16.31
N HIS A 150 25.16 -12.39 -16.78
CA HIS A 150 24.52 -13.08 -17.90
C HIS A 150 25.34 -12.87 -19.18
N ALA A 151 25.71 -13.97 -19.83
CA ALA A 151 26.60 -13.95 -20.98
C ALA A 151 26.01 -13.14 -22.15
N GLY A 152 26.89 -12.43 -22.86
CA GLY A 152 26.51 -11.70 -24.08
C GLY A 152 25.64 -10.46 -23.86
N PHE A 153 25.44 -9.99 -22.61
CA PHE A 153 24.72 -8.73 -22.34
C PHE A 153 25.66 -7.59 -21.92
N ALA A 154 25.50 -6.41 -22.54
CA ALA A 154 26.31 -5.23 -22.26
C ALA A 154 25.76 -4.40 -21.08
N TYR A 155 26.13 -4.78 -19.85
CA TYR A 155 25.72 -4.08 -18.64
C TYR A 155 26.24 -2.64 -18.55
N SER A 156 25.54 -1.79 -17.79
CA SER A 156 26.04 -0.47 -17.39
C SER A 156 27.27 -0.58 -16.48
N PRO A 157 28.22 0.37 -16.50
CA PRO A 157 29.34 0.39 -15.57
C PRO A 157 28.91 0.30 -14.10
N ALA A 158 27.84 1.01 -13.71
CA ALA A 158 27.29 0.97 -12.36
C ALA A 158 26.86 -0.44 -11.93
N MET A 159 26.13 -1.16 -12.79
CA MET A 159 25.70 -2.54 -12.52
C MET A 159 26.88 -3.51 -12.41
N GLN A 160 27.92 -3.35 -13.23
CA GLN A 160 29.14 -4.16 -13.12
C GLN A 160 29.87 -3.91 -11.80
N ALA A 161 29.88 -2.67 -11.33
CA ALA A 161 30.52 -2.27 -10.08
C ALA A 161 29.76 -2.69 -8.81
N HIS A 162 28.45 -2.97 -8.90
CA HIS A 162 27.62 -3.32 -7.74
C HIS A 162 28.06 -4.62 -7.04
N LYS A 163 28.63 -5.58 -7.80
CA LYS A 163 29.10 -6.90 -7.32
C LYS A 163 27.99 -7.69 -6.57
N GLY A 164 28.33 -8.87 -6.05
CA GLY A 164 27.41 -9.74 -5.30
C GLY A 164 26.56 -10.67 -6.18
N SER A 165 25.46 -11.17 -5.61
CA SER A 165 24.54 -12.10 -6.26
C SER A 165 23.10 -11.63 -6.09
N TRP A 166 22.23 -12.04 -7.03
CA TRP A 166 20.79 -11.81 -6.97
C TRP A 166 20.11 -12.76 -6.00
N ASP A 167 20.45 -12.67 -4.72
CA ASP A 167 19.69 -13.32 -3.65
C ASP A 167 18.30 -12.66 -3.47
N TYR A 168 17.50 -13.22 -2.55
CA TYR A 168 16.13 -12.79 -2.34
C TYR A 168 16.04 -11.34 -1.86
N GLU A 169 16.92 -10.95 -0.94
CA GLU A 169 17.01 -9.62 -0.37
C GLU A 169 17.45 -8.57 -1.40
N ALA A 170 18.49 -8.87 -2.17
CA ALA A 170 19.01 -8.01 -3.24
C ALA A 170 17.97 -7.81 -4.34
N LEU A 171 17.31 -8.89 -4.78
CA LEU A 171 16.21 -8.79 -5.76
C LEU A 171 15.03 -8.00 -5.20
N PHE A 172 14.65 -8.21 -3.94
CA PHE A 172 13.55 -7.49 -3.32
C PHE A 172 13.84 -5.99 -3.21
N ALA A 173 15.05 -5.60 -2.81
CA ALA A 173 15.46 -4.21 -2.79
C ALA A 173 15.49 -3.63 -4.21
N PHE A 174 16.15 -4.31 -5.15
CA PHE A 174 16.34 -3.85 -6.51
C PHE A 174 15.01 -3.67 -7.26
N LEU A 175 14.10 -4.63 -7.17
CA LEU A 175 12.77 -4.52 -7.77
C LEU A 175 11.92 -3.39 -7.15
N GLY A 176 12.22 -2.97 -5.92
CA GLY A 176 11.56 -1.83 -5.29
C GLY A 176 11.95 -0.48 -5.89
N SER A 177 13.21 -0.33 -6.30
CA SER A 177 13.68 0.85 -7.05
C SER A 177 15.09 0.63 -7.62
N PRO A 178 15.21 0.17 -8.87
CA PRO A 178 16.50 -0.13 -9.49
C PRO A 178 17.48 1.05 -9.47
N GLY A 179 17.00 2.25 -9.81
CA GLY A 179 17.83 3.46 -9.86
C GLY A 179 18.30 3.95 -8.49
N ARG A 180 17.62 3.59 -7.39
CA ARG A 180 18.11 3.88 -6.04
C ARG A 180 19.12 2.86 -5.55
N VAL A 181 18.91 1.58 -5.85
CA VAL A 181 19.80 0.49 -5.41
C VAL A 181 21.09 0.48 -6.22
N VAL A 182 21.01 0.72 -7.53
CA VAL A 182 22.16 0.84 -8.42
C VAL A 182 22.08 2.16 -9.18
N PRO A 183 22.52 3.29 -8.57
CA PRO A 183 22.57 4.58 -9.25
C PRO A 183 23.39 4.50 -10.53
N GLY A 184 22.81 4.94 -11.66
CA GLY A 184 23.43 4.84 -12.98
C GLY A 184 23.19 3.51 -13.72
N THR A 185 22.33 2.63 -13.19
CA THR A 185 21.83 1.48 -13.95
C THR A 185 21.11 1.93 -15.22
N LYS A 186 21.27 1.17 -16.32
CA LYS A 186 20.54 1.37 -17.57
C LYS A 186 19.07 0.91 -17.49
N MET A 187 18.68 0.21 -16.42
CA MET A 187 17.30 -0.24 -16.22
C MET A 187 16.40 0.92 -15.78
N SER A 188 15.76 1.59 -16.73
CA SER A 188 14.79 2.67 -16.47
C SER A 188 13.43 2.10 -16.05
N PHE A 189 13.37 1.56 -14.84
CA PHE A 189 12.14 1.04 -14.25
C PHE A 189 11.86 1.75 -12.93
N ALA A 190 10.62 2.21 -12.74
CA ALA A 190 10.23 2.94 -11.53
C ALA A 190 10.26 2.08 -10.26
N GLY A 191 10.15 0.75 -10.41
CA GLY A 191 10.08 -0.20 -9.31
C GLY A 191 8.65 -0.61 -8.95
N LEU A 192 8.53 -1.77 -8.30
CA LEU A 192 7.31 -2.30 -7.71
C LEU A 192 7.19 -1.80 -6.26
N ARG A 193 6.26 -0.88 -6.01
CA ARG A 193 6.11 -0.24 -4.69
C ARG A 193 5.62 -1.22 -3.62
N ARG A 194 4.69 -2.10 -3.99
CA ARG A 194 4.06 -3.06 -3.08
C ARG A 194 5.03 -4.21 -2.76
N PRO A 195 5.33 -4.46 -1.48
CA PRO A 195 6.12 -5.62 -1.04
C PRO A 195 5.61 -6.95 -1.59
N GLU A 196 4.29 -7.11 -1.64
CA GLU A 196 3.65 -8.36 -2.06
C GLU A 196 3.86 -8.63 -3.56
N ASP A 197 3.80 -7.58 -4.38
CA ASP A 197 4.07 -7.68 -5.83
C ASP A 197 5.53 -8.08 -6.07
N ARG A 198 6.47 -7.54 -5.28
CA ARG A 198 7.89 -7.92 -5.36
C ARG A 198 8.10 -9.37 -4.99
N ALA A 199 7.54 -9.80 -3.86
CA ALA A 199 7.64 -11.18 -3.40
C ALA A 199 7.02 -12.17 -4.40
N ALA A 200 5.88 -11.84 -5.00
CA ALA A 200 5.24 -12.64 -6.04
C ALA A 200 6.12 -12.78 -7.28
N VAL A 201 6.70 -11.67 -7.79
CA VAL A 201 7.63 -11.71 -8.93
C VAL A 201 8.86 -12.56 -8.60
N ILE A 202 9.46 -12.38 -7.43
CA ILE A 202 10.65 -13.14 -7.02
C ILE A 202 10.32 -14.63 -6.90
N LYS A 203 9.16 -14.99 -6.33
CA LYS A 203 8.71 -16.37 -6.25
C LYS A 203 8.53 -16.99 -7.63
N TYR A 204 7.95 -16.25 -8.58
CA TYR A 204 7.88 -16.69 -9.97
C TYR A 204 9.26 -16.85 -10.61
N LEU A 205 10.18 -15.89 -10.44
CA LEU A 205 11.55 -15.98 -10.95
C LEU A 205 12.29 -17.19 -10.37
N ALA A 206 12.04 -17.54 -9.11
CA ALA A 206 12.62 -18.73 -8.48
C ALA A 206 12.12 -20.05 -9.09
N THR A 207 10.98 -20.05 -9.81
CA THR A 207 10.54 -21.20 -10.61
C THR A 207 11.25 -21.32 -11.95
N LEU A 208 12.01 -20.30 -12.37
CA LEU A 208 12.72 -20.29 -13.65
C LEU A 208 14.13 -20.84 -13.47
N GLY A 209 14.39 -22.00 -14.08
CA GLY A 209 15.66 -22.71 -13.94
C GLY A 209 15.76 -23.52 -12.63
N THR A 210 16.92 -24.09 -12.37
CA THR A 210 17.15 -25.05 -11.27
C THR A 210 18.08 -24.54 -10.17
N GLY A 211 18.63 -23.33 -10.32
CA GLY A 211 19.69 -22.79 -9.45
C GLY A 211 19.21 -21.88 -8.32
N ALA A 212 17.90 -21.70 -8.14
CA ALA A 212 17.38 -20.86 -7.07
C ALA A 212 17.70 -21.48 -5.69
N PRO A 213 18.30 -20.72 -4.75
CA PRO A 213 18.49 -21.20 -3.38
C PRO A 213 17.14 -21.54 -2.71
N PRO A 214 17.13 -22.29 -1.60
CA PRO A 214 15.91 -22.47 -0.82
C PRO A 214 15.35 -21.12 -0.36
N LEU A 215 14.01 -21.00 -0.36
CA LEU A 215 13.36 -19.79 0.16
C LEU A 215 13.77 -19.55 1.62
N PRO A 216 14.01 -18.29 2.02
CA PRO A 216 14.33 -17.98 3.41
C PRO A 216 13.14 -18.33 4.28
N GLN A 217 13.43 -18.96 5.43
CA GLN A 217 12.39 -19.27 6.40
C GLN A 217 11.80 -17.97 6.96
N PRO A 218 10.47 -17.90 7.16
CA PRO A 218 9.85 -16.83 7.94
C PRO A 218 10.60 -16.68 9.26
N LYS A 219 11.06 -15.47 9.59
CA LYS A 219 11.57 -15.23 10.94
C LYS A 219 10.41 -15.49 11.90
N ALA A 220 10.52 -16.54 12.72
CA ALA A 220 9.50 -16.87 13.71
C ALA A 220 9.13 -15.59 14.45
N MET A 221 7.84 -15.22 14.45
CA MET A 221 7.36 -14.15 15.31
C MET A 221 7.81 -14.51 16.71
N ALA A 222 8.77 -13.76 17.24
CA ALA A 222 9.25 -13.99 18.60
C ALA A 222 8.02 -14.02 19.49
N ALA A 223 7.75 -15.19 20.08
CA ALA A 223 6.64 -15.38 20.99
C ALA A 223 6.76 -14.30 22.07
N ARG A 224 5.84 -13.35 22.05
CA ARG A 224 5.66 -12.34 23.09
C ARG A 224 4.60 -12.83 24.05
#